data_AF-A0A327VDT7-F1
#
_entry.id   AF-A0A327VDT7-F1
#
_cell.length_a   1.000
_cell.length_b   1.000
_cell.length_c   1.000
_cell.angle_alpha   90.00
_cell.angle_beta   90.00
_cell.angle_gamma   90.00
#
_symmetry.space_group_name_H-M   'P 1'
#
loop_
_entity.id
_entity.type
_entity.pdbx_description
1 polymer ?
#
loop_
_entity_poly.entity_id
_entity_poly.type
_entity_poly.pdbx_seq_one_letter_code
_entity_poly.pdbx_strand_id
1 'polypeptide(L)'
;MRAGLRWLDRSRVRDVPGDVREVFGAGDGNLANYLWDGARVRIVDFEDSGRSDRAFELAEITEHVGSWLRGPLNVQAFLARFDLTAAESARLRECRRLLALVWLVLLVADEAGEHPRNPPGTAGRQAARLAELLG
;
A
#
# COMPACT_ATOMS: atom_id res chain seq x y z
N MET A 1 -13.79 2.03 8.61
CA MET A 1 -14.44 0.87 7.96
C MET A 1 -15.61 1.25 7.04
N ARG A 2 -16.77 1.69 7.54
CA ARG A 2 -17.97 1.96 6.70
C ARG A 2 -17.72 2.88 5.50
N ALA A 3 -16.97 3.97 5.65
CA ALA A 3 -16.65 4.88 4.55
C ALA A 3 -15.81 4.19 3.46
N GLY A 4 -14.84 3.35 3.86
CA GLY A 4 -14.02 2.57 2.94
C GLY A 4 -14.83 1.55 2.15
N LEU A 5 -15.76 0.82 2.80
CA LEU A 5 -16.65 -0.10 2.11
C LEU A 5 -17.56 0.61 1.09
N ARG A 6 -18.14 1.76 1.46
CA ARG A 6 -18.91 2.59 0.52
C ARG A 6 -18.09 3.17 -0.64
N TRP A 7 -16.80 3.42 -0.41
CA TRP A 7 -15.90 3.79 -1.49
C TRP A 7 -15.66 2.58 -2.39
N LEU A 8 -15.34 1.41 -1.83
CA LEU A 8 -15.07 0.18 -2.57
C LEU A 8 -16.23 -0.18 -3.50
N ASP A 9 -17.47 -0.12 -3.01
CA ASP A 9 -18.70 -0.41 -3.78
C ASP A 9 -18.89 0.50 -4.99
N ARG A 10 -18.31 1.71 -4.97
CA ARG A 10 -18.42 2.71 -6.05
C ARG A 10 -17.14 2.86 -6.86
N SER A 11 -16.04 2.30 -6.37
CA SER A 11 -14.72 2.43 -6.97
C SER A 11 -14.65 1.64 -8.27
N ARG A 12 -13.79 2.11 -9.17
CA ARG A 12 -13.38 1.37 -10.38
C ARG A 12 -11.97 0.81 -10.22
N VAL A 13 -11.55 0.53 -8.99
CA VAL A 13 -10.18 0.08 -8.71
C VAL A 13 -9.86 -1.29 -9.33
N ARG A 14 -10.87 -2.05 -9.76
CA ARG A 14 -10.69 -3.29 -10.52
C ARG A 14 -10.42 -3.04 -12.00
N ASP A 15 -10.81 -1.88 -12.52
CA ASP A 15 -10.61 -1.52 -13.91
C ASP A 15 -9.19 -0.97 -14.06
N VAL A 16 -8.29 -1.78 -14.63
CA VAL A 16 -6.91 -1.36 -14.92
C VAL A 16 -6.89 -0.64 -16.26
N PRO A 17 -6.53 0.66 -16.32
CA PRO A 17 -6.41 1.36 -17.59
C PRO A 17 -5.29 0.74 -18.43
N GLY A 18 -5.51 0.58 -19.74
CA GLY A 18 -4.55 -0.06 -20.64
C GLY A 18 -3.26 0.73 -20.89
N ASP A 19 -3.20 1.98 -20.43
CA ASP A 19 -2.04 2.88 -20.54
C ASP A 19 -1.19 2.94 -19.25
N VAL A 20 -1.51 2.12 -18.24
CA VAL A 20 -0.66 1.94 -17.05
C VAL A 20 0.46 0.93 -17.37
N ARG A 21 1.69 1.24 -16.95
CA ARG A 21 2.83 0.34 -17.14
C ARG A 21 2.66 -0.97 -16.36
N GLU A 22 2.48 -2.07 -17.07
CA GLU A 22 2.57 -3.43 -16.51
C GLU A 22 4.01 -3.74 -16.05
N VAL A 23 4.13 -4.48 -14.95
CA VAL A 23 5.41 -4.90 -14.36
C VAL A 23 5.30 -6.30 -13.78
N PHE A 24 6.44 -6.95 -13.56
CA PHE A 24 6.54 -8.05 -12.60
C PHE A 24 6.70 -7.43 -11.21
N GLY A 25 5.66 -7.57 -10.38
CA GLY A 25 5.57 -6.97 -9.06
C GLY A 25 6.05 -7.92 -7.95
N ALA A 26 6.55 -7.34 -6.87
CA ALA A 26 6.93 -8.10 -5.68
C ALA A 26 5.70 -8.65 -4.95
N GLY A 27 4.58 -7.91 -4.99
CA GLY A 27 3.33 -8.27 -4.33
C GLY A 27 3.27 -7.89 -2.84
N ASP A 28 4.43 -7.68 -2.20
CA ASP A 28 4.53 -7.19 -0.82
C ASP A 28 5.37 -5.90 -0.75
N GLY A 29 4.73 -4.81 -0.31
CA GLY A 29 5.34 -3.49 -0.12
C GLY A 29 6.17 -3.34 1.16
N ASN A 30 6.35 -4.40 1.94
CA ASN A 30 7.07 -4.34 3.20
C ASN A 30 8.52 -3.89 3.04
N LEU A 31 8.89 -2.74 3.62
CA LEU A 31 10.27 -2.22 3.58
C LEU A 31 11.30 -3.17 4.19
N ALA A 32 10.89 -4.11 5.05
CA ALA A 32 11.78 -5.15 5.57
C ALA A 32 12.32 -6.09 4.47
N ASN A 33 11.62 -6.18 3.33
CA ASN A 33 12.02 -7.01 2.19
C ASN A 33 13.07 -6.31 1.30
N TYR A 34 13.41 -5.05 1.58
CA TYR A 34 14.37 -4.24 0.82
C TYR A 34 15.68 -4.12 1.60
N LEU A 35 16.64 -4.97 1.27
CA LEU A 35 17.92 -5.06 1.96
C LEU A 35 18.96 -4.15 1.29
N TRP A 36 19.45 -3.15 2.02
CA TRP A 36 20.53 -2.27 1.57
C TRP A 36 21.89 -2.82 2.02
N ASP A 37 22.77 -3.13 1.06
CA ASP A 37 24.13 -3.64 1.34
C ASP A 37 25.22 -2.56 1.37
N GLY A 38 24.84 -1.27 1.35
CA GLY A 38 25.77 -0.15 1.23
C GLY A 38 26.00 0.32 -0.21
N ALA A 39 25.59 -0.46 -1.22
CA ALA A 39 25.74 -0.08 -2.63
C ALA A 39 24.50 -0.35 -3.50
N ARG A 40 23.73 -1.41 -3.20
CA ARG A 40 22.49 -1.74 -3.92
C ARG A 40 21.40 -2.21 -2.97
N VAL A 41 20.16 -2.08 -3.43
CA VAL A 41 18.99 -2.68 -2.77
C VAL A 41 18.78 -4.08 -3.36
N ARG A 42 18.59 -5.07 -2.50
CA ARG A 42 18.18 -6.43 -2.85
C ARG A 42 16.79 -6.66 -2.31
N ILE A 43 15.93 -7.24 -3.14
CA ILE A 43 14.55 -7.57 -2.78
C ILE A 43 14.52 -9.06 -2.42
N VAL A 44 13.82 -9.41 -1.35
CA VAL A 44 13.56 -10.79 -0.91
C VAL A 44 12.05 -11.00 -0.76
N ASP A 45 11.66 -12.23 -0.44
CA ASP A 45 10.27 -12.62 -0.17
C ASP A 45 9.33 -12.44 -1.38
N PHE A 46 9.41 -13.38 -2.31
CA PHE A 46 8.70 -13.34 -3.60
C PHE A 46 7.46 -14.24 -3.62
N GLU A 47 6.92 -14.63 -2.45
CA GLU A 47 5.80 -15.58 -2.39
C GLU A 47 4.51 -15.02 -3.00
N ASP A 48 4.33 -13.69 -2.96
CA ASP A 48 3.20 -12.97 -3.56
C ASP A 48 3.52 -12.35 -4.94
N SER A 49 4.70 -12.61 -5.50
CA SER A 49 5.13 -11.97 -6.73
C SER A 49 4.36 -12.44 -7.96
N GLY A 50 4.15 -11.54 -8.91
CA GLY A 50 3.35 -11.84 -10.08
C GLY A 50 3.16 -10.68 -11.05
N ARG A 51 2.18 -10.83 -11.95
CA ARG A 51 1.78 -9.77 -12.88
C ARG A 51 1.12 -8.64 -12.11
N SER A 52 1.66 -7.43 -12.26
CA SER A 52 1.18 -6.24 -11.57
C SER A 52 1.29 -5.00 -12.47
N ASP A 53 1.04 -3.83 -11.91
CA ASP A 53 1.20 -2.54 -12.54
C ASP A 53 2.01 -1.59 -11.65
N ARG A 54 2.79 -0.68 -12.25
CA ARG A 54 3.72 0.20 -11.51
C ARG A 54 3.01 0.99 -10.41
N ALA A 55 1.78 1.45 -10.66
CA ALA A 55 1.05 2.26 -9.69
C ALA A 55 0.56 1.42 -8.50
N PHE A 56 0.20 0.16 -8.72
CA PHE A 56 -0.13 -0.79 -7.66
C PHE A 56 1.09 -1.10 -6.77
N GLU A 57 2.26 -1.42 -7.36
CA GLU A 57 3.48 -1.70 -6.59
C GLU A 57 3.94 -0.52 -5.73
N LEU A 58 3.82 0.70 -6.25
CA LEU A 58 4.08 1.92 -5.48
C LEU A 58 3.06 2.12 -4.34
N ALA A 59 1.80 1.75 -4.57
CA ALA A 59 0.77 1.81 -3.55
C ALA A 59 1.05 0.80 -2.42
N GLU A 60 1.49 -0.41 -2.74
CA GLU A 60 1.91 -1.43 -1.77
C GLU A 60 2.97 -0.88 -0.83
N ILE A 61 4.07 -0.33 -1.39
CA ILE A 61 5.16 0.23 -0.57
C ILE A 61 4.66 1.37 0.33
N THR A 62 3.83 2.27 -0.21
CA THR A 62 3.41 3.48 0.52
C THR A 62 2.36 3.24 1.60
N GLU A 63 1.53 2.20 1.47
CA GLU A 63 0.45 1.92 2.41
C GLU A 63 0.67 0.66 3.26
N HIS A 64 1.75 -0.11 3.02
CA HIS A 64 2.17 -1.18 3.92
C HIS A 64 2.37 -0.65 5.35
N VAL A 65 1.83 -1.38 6.34
CA VAL A 65 1.84 -0.93 7.75
C VAL A 65 3.26 -0.70 8.30
N GLY A 66 4.21 -1.52 7.85
CA GLY A 66 5.63 -1.40 8.18
C GLY A 66 6.25 -0.06 7.74
N SER A 67 5.73 0.57 6.70
CA SER A 67 6.26 1.81 6.12
C SER A 67 6.07 3.04 6.99
N TRP A 68 5.25 2.97 8.03
CA TRP A 68 5.05 4.08 8.97
C TRP A 68 5.16 3.70 10.44
N LEU A 69 5.12 2.41 10.80
CA LEU A 69 5.28 1.97 12.19
C LEU A 69 6.72 2.03 12.71
N ARG A 70 7.71 1.62 11.91
CA ARG A 70 9.10 1.40 12.39
C ARG A 70 10.11 2.44 11.90
N GLY A 71 9.74 3.22 10.91
CA GLY A 71 10.52 4.32 10.36
C GLY A 71 9.70 4.97 9.26
N PRO A 72 9.20 6.20 9.43
CA PRO A 72 8.23 6.76 8.50
C PRO A 72 8.88 7.01 7.14
N LEU A 73 8.47 6.22 6.15
CA LEU A 73 8.73 6.52 4.75
C LEU A 73 8.13 7.90 4.46
N ASN A 74 8.96 8.81 3.95
CA ASN A 74 8.44 10.04 3.37
C ASN A 74 7.79 9.69 2.02
N VAL A 75 6.50 9.38 2.06
CA VAL A 75 5.70 8.95 0.90
C VAL A 75 5.75 9.97 -0.23
N GLN A 76 5.72 11.27 0.07
CA GLN A 76 5.78 12.31 -0.95
C GLN A 76 7.15 12.35 -1.64
N ALA A 77 8.23 12.34 -0.86
CA ALA A 77 9.58 12.31 -1.41
C ALA A 77 9.86 11.02 -2.19
N PHE A 78 9.33 9.88 -1.74
CA PHE A 78 9.41 8.61 -2.44
C PHE A 78 8.69 8.65 -3.78
N LEU A 79 7.42 9.04 -3.81
CA LEU A 79 6.63 9.10 -5.04
C LEU A 79 7.18 10.13 -6.04
N ALA A 80 7.77 11.23 -5.56
CA ALA A 80 8.44 12.22 -6.42
C ALA A 80 9.68 11.71 -7.17
N ARG A 81 10.17 10.49 -6.85
CA ARG A 81 11.24 9.83 -7.61
C ARG A 81 10.75 9.18 -8.91
N PHE A 82 9.43 9.11 -9.11
CA PHE A 82 8.82 8.47 -10.25
C PHE A 82 8.12 9.51 -11.14
N ASP A 83 8.45 9.49 -12.42
CA ASP A 83 7.71 10.23 -13.43
C ASP A 83 6.45 9.43 -13.79
N LEU A 84 5.34 9.74 -13.12
CA LEU A 84 4.06 9.07 -13.28
C LEU A 84 3.20 9.80 -14.31
N THR A 85 2.61 9.06 -15.23
CA THR A 85 1.60 9.61 -16.14
C THR A 85 0.34 10.02 -15.37
N ALA A 86 -0.55 10.75 -16.04
CA ALA A 86 -1.86 11.08 -15.46
C ALA A 86 -2.68 9.83 -15.11
N ALA A 87 -2.62 8.79 -15.94
CA ALA A 87 -3.30 7.52 -15.71
C ALA A 87 -2.70 6.75 -14.52
N GLU A 88 -1.38 6.66 -14.43
CA GLU A 88 -0.70 6.05 -13.27
C GLU A 88 -0.96 6.82 -11.99
N SER A 89 -1.01 8.16 -12.05
CA SER A 89 -1.34 9.00 -10.90
C SER A 89 -2.78 8.75 -10.43
N ALA A 90 -3.73 8.56 -11.35
CA ALA A 90 -5.10 8.20 -11.01
C ALA A 90 -5.19 6.79 -10.42
N ARG A 91 -4.52 5.82 -11.06
CA ARG A 91 -4.43 4.44 -10.59
C ARG A 91 -3.83 4.35 -9.19
N LEU A 92 -2.71 5.04 -8.95
CA LEU A 92 -2.02 5.09 -7.66
C LEU A 92 -2.95 5.57 -6.55
N ARG A 93 -3.75 6.62 -6.80
CA ARG A 93 -4.71 7.12 -5.80
C ARG A 93 -5.74 6.04 -5.42
N GLU A 94 -6.30 5.34 -6.41
CA GLU A 94 -7.27 4.27 -6.15
C GLU A 94 -6.62 3.06 -5.45
N CYS A 95 -5.42 2.66 -5.86
CA CYS A 95 -4.68 1.57 -5.21
C CYS A 95 -4.33 1.90 -3.76
N ARG A 96 -3.89 3.14 -3.46
CA ARG A 96 -3.59 3.55 -2.08
C ARG A 96 -4.84 3.52 -1.20
N ARG A 97 -6.01 3.92 -1.70
CA ARG A 97 -7.28 3.79 -0.98
C ARG A 97 -7.66 2.34 -0.73
N LEU A 98 -7.50 1.48 -1.74
CA LEU A 98 -7.74 0.04 -1.62
C LEU A 98 -6.86 -0.58 -0.54
N LEU A 99 -5.55 -0.40 -0.65
CA LEU A 99 -4.59 -1.01 0.27
C LEU A 99 -4.70 -0.45 1.67
N ALA A 100 -4.98 0.85 1.83
CA ALA A 100 -5.26 1.41 3.14
C ALA A 100 -6.49 0.76 3.81
N LEU A 101 -7.53 0.43 3.03
CA LEU A 101 -8.70 -0.31 3.50
C LEU A 101 -8.38 -1.77 3.81
N VAL A 102 -7.63 -2.46 2.95
CA VAL A 102 -7.18 -3.85 3.18
C VAL A 102 -6.41 -3.94 4.50
N TRP A 103 -5.41 -3.07 4.70
CA TRP A 103 -4.66 -3.00 5.95
C TRP A 103 -5.55 -2.71 7.15
N LEU A 104 -6.54 -1.82 7.02
CA LEU A 104 -7.48 -1.59 8.12
C LEU A 104 -8.26 -2.85 8.49
N VAL A 105 -8.70 -3.65 7.50
CA VAL A 105 -9.39 -4.92 7.75
C VAL A 105 -8.46 -5.91 8.47
N LEU A 106 -7.24 -6.08 7.97
CA LEU A 106 -6.25 -6.99 8.56
C LEU A 106 -5.87 -6.58 10.00
N LEU A 107 -5.70 -5.29 10.25
CA LEU A 107 -5.32 -4.77 11.56
C LEU A 107 -6.45 -4.85 12.59
N VAL A 108 -7.71 -4.64 12.17
CA VAL A 108 -8.86 -4.86 13.06
C VAL A 108 -8.96 -6.33 13.46
N ALA A 109 -8.68 -7.26 12.54
CA ALA A 109 -8.64 -8.67 12.85
C ALA A 109 -7.46 -9.03 13.77
N ASP A 110 -6.28 -8.47 13.54
CA ASP A 110 -5.09 -8.66 14.38
C ASP A 110 -5.30 -8.15 15.82
N GLU A 111 -5.87 -6.96 15.99
CA GLU A 111 -6.18 -6.39 17.31
C GLU A 111 -7.22 -7.19 18.11
N ALA A 112 -8.12 -7.91 17.42
CA ALA A 112 -9.13 -8.76 18.05
C ALA A 112 -8.62 -10.17 18.43
N GLY A 113 -7.41 -10.53 17.99
CA GLY A 113 -6.80 -11.84 18.26
C GLY A 113 -6.22 -11.96 19.67
N GLU A 114 -5.93 -13.20 20.09
CA GLU A 114 -5.34 -13.49 21.42
C GLU A 114 -3.90 -12.98 21.56
N HIS A 115 -3.17 -12.88 20.44
CA HIS A 115 -1.78 -12.44 20.38
C HIS A 115 -1.57 -11.44 19.22
N PRO A 116 -1.98 -10.18 19.38
CA PRO A 116 -1.81 -9.16 18.34
C PRO A 116 -0.34 -8.97 17.98
N ARG A 117 -0.03 -8.91 16.68
CA ARG A 117 1.34 -8.73 16.19
C ARG A 117 1.74 -7.26 16.12
N ASN A 118 0.76 -6.37 16.01
CA ASN A 118 0.98 -4.94 15.88
C ASN A 118 0.77 -4.21 17.22
N PRO A 119 1.46 -3.09 17.45
CA PRO A 119 1.25 -2.28 18.65
C PRO A 119 -0.23 -1.85 18.80
N PRO A 120 -0.75 -1.73 20.03
CA PRO A 120 -2.11 -1.24 20.26
C PRO A 120 -2.37 0.12 19.58
N GLY A 121 -3.55 0.27 18.97
CA GLY A 121 -3.97 1.49 18.29
C GLY A 121 -3.49 1.61 16.84
N THR A 122 -2.81 0.60 16.31
CA THR A 122 -2.38 0.55 14.91
C THR A 122 -3.59 0.61 13.96
N ALA A 123 -4.67 -0.11 14.25
CA ALA A 123 -5.88 -0.06 13.42
C ALA A 123 -6.55 1.33 13.48
N GLY A 124 -6.53 1.99 14.64
CA GLY A 124 -7.02 3.36 14.79
C GLY A 124 -6.25 4.36 13.93
N ARG A 125 -4.91 4.28 13.92
CA ARG A 125 -4.07 5.10 13.03
C ARG A 125 -4.30 4.80 11.56
N GLN A 126 -4.46 3.53 11.20
CA GLN A 126 -4.79 3.12 9.83
C GLN A 126 -6.17 3.64 9.40
N ALA A 127 -7.14 3.69 10.32
CA ALA A 127 -8.46 4.24 10.04
C ALA A 127 -8.39 5.75 9.74
N ALA A 128 -7.56 6.50 10.48
CA ALA A 128 -7.31 7.92 10.20
C ALA A 128 -6.63 8.11 8.84
N ARG A 129 -5.61 7.29 8.54
CA ARG A 129 -4.93 7.29 7.24
C ARG A 129 -5.90 7.03 6.07
N LEU A 130 -6.76 6.03 6.19
CA LEU A 130 -7.78 5.76 5.17
C LEU A 130 -8.74 6.96 5.02
N ALA A 131 -9.15 7.59 6.12
CA ALA A 131 -10.03 8.75 6.05
C ALA A 131 -9.39 9.92 5.27
N GLU A 132 -8.11 10.22 5.52
CA GLU A 132 -7.35 11.23 4.77
C GLU A 132 -7.30 10.93 3.26
N LEU A 133 -7.15 9.66 2.88
CA LEU A 133 -7.08 9.24 1.47
C LEU A 133 -8.44 9.30 0.76
N LEU A 134 -9.53 9.15 1.51
CA LEU A 134 -10.89 9.20 0.97
C LEU A 134 -11.39 10.64 0.75
N GLY A 135 -10.89 11.60 1.54
CA GLY A 135 -11.34 13.01 1.53
C GLY A 135 -12.53 13.23 2.45
#